data_AF-A0A3S0CPM4-F1
#
_entry.id   AF-A0A3S0CPM4-F1
#
_cell.length_a   1.000
_cell.length_b   1.000
_cell.length_c   1.000
_cell.angle_alpha   90.00
_cell.angle_beta   90.00
_cell.angle_gamma   90.00
#
_symmetry.space_group_name_H-M   'P 1'
#
loop_
_entity.id
_entity.type
_entity.pdbx_description
1 polymer ?
#
loop_
_entity_poly.entity_id
_entity_poly.type
_entity_poly.pdbx_seq_one_letter_code
_entity_poly.pdbx_strand_id
1 'polypeptide(L)'
;MCIRDRNNLPPLPTPPDDVNLLKNPGFETGDFTYWPNHYNGSSIGTVNAHAGTYAAKLTGANAGIEQTIVGLYPNTIYKLYAWGVSAGGGDAVFGVKNYGGSAIDVHMSGTTYARKELTFTTGSSNTSATIYLYKGSTAGDVYFDDLELYQYSAAPGGTGPVFVEGSDDEFNNATLTSQWRWIRENNAKWSLSANPGYMQIIGEAGDLAGRADAKNVLLTGAPAGDWTIETKLDGKPSSQWSQGGLIVYVDDLTYLRVTRLYGSGNQFQFDKQLAGVRTHTEVTDTIASTVSYLRLVKSGNSYSAYYSADGITYTQIGTAQTASLTDLKVGLLAVAGTGLTANFDYFHVTQPALFSDDFEDGNSTGWTPVNGTWSVVTDGTKVLKQTSSSNEAITYAGDASWTNYAVKADIKLNNNAIDTGSGILARYVDNNNFYMFRLNLPGKVQLYKRVGGTFTLLSQVNDSSILSNTTYTLKLELNGSTLTGYVNGTAKITATDATFSSGKIGARSFNQPFSIDNVSVTEIQ
;
A
#
# COMPACT_ATOMS: atom_id res chain seq x y z
N MET A 1 -15.81 -26.04 31.81
CA MET A 1 -15.51 -24.80 32.56
C MET A 1 -13.99 -24.65 32.66
N CYS A 2 -13.38 -23.90 31.75
CA CYS A 2 -12.09 -23.23 31.96
C CYS A 2 -11.94 -22.19 30.84
N ILE A 3 -11.97 -20.91 31.21
CA ILE A 3 -11.79 -19.74 30.35
C ILE A 3 -10.28 -19.47 30.32
N ARG A 4 -9.68 -19.34 29.13
CA ARG A 4 -8.43 -18.60 28.95
C ARG A 4 -8.69 -17.44 27.97
N ASP A 5 -8.60 -16.27 28.56
CA ASP A 5 -8.47 -14.95 27.97
C ASP A 5 -7.45 -14.92 26.81
N ARG A 6 -7.83 -14.31 25.67
CA ARG A 6 -7.02 -14.15 24.45
C ARG A 6 -6.71 -12.69 24.10
N ASN A 7 -6.98 -11.72 24.99
CA ASN A 7 -6.79 -10.31 24.64
C ASN A 7 -5.41 -9.77 25.04
N ASN A 8 -4.36 -10.30 24.41
CA ASN A 8 -3.05 -9.65 24.42
C ASN A 8 -2.41 -9.64 23.02
N LEU A 9 -3.06 -8.94 22.09
CA LEU A 9 -2.50 -8.58 20.79
C LEU A 9 -2.01 -7.12 20.85
N PRO A 10 -0.87 -6.79 20.21
CA PRO A 10 -0.41 -5.41 20.08
C PRO A 10 -1.44 -4.58 19.28
N PRO A 11 -1.59 -3.28 19.55
CA PRO A 11 -2.59 -2.44 18.88
C PRO A 11 -2.30 -2.33 17.38
N LEU A 12 -3.37 -2.45 16.58
CA LEU A 12 -3.33 -2.22 15.14
C LEU A 12 -3.00 -0.74 14.85
N PRO A 13 -2.23 -0.42 13.79
CA PRO A 13 -2.03 0.95 13.34
C PRO A 13 -3.33 1.58 12.79
N THR A 14 -3.52 2.87 13.04
CA THR A 14 -4.77 3.62 12.77
C THR A 14 -4.92 4.07 11.30
N PRO A 15 -6.16 4.14 10.76
CA PRO A 15 -6.49 4.69 9.44
C PRO A 15 -6.09 6.17 9.27
N PRO A 16 -6.15 6.77 8.05
CA PRO A 16 -6.07 8.22 7.89
C PRO A 16 -7.14 8.87 8.76
N ASP A 17 -6.70 9.74 9.65
CA ASP A 17 -7.50 10.21 10.75
C ASP A 17 -8.72 11.05 10.28
N ASP A 18 -9.93 10.48 10.43
CA ASP A 18 -11.15 11.25 10.79
C ASP A 18 -11.03 11.83 12.22
N VAL A 19 -9.84 11.72 12.83
CA VAL A 19 -9.51 12.33 14.10
C VAL A 19 -9.32 13.82 13.86
N ASN A 20 -10.18 14.59 14.51
CA ASN A 20 -9.98 16.01 14.65
C ASN A 20 -8.58 16.26 15.23
N LEU A 21 -7.72 16.92 14.46
CA LEU A 21 -6.32 17.13 14.81
C LEU A 21 -6.17 18.13 15.98
N LEU A 22 -7.21 18.90 16.27
CA LEU A 22 -7.27 19.79 17.42
C LEU A 22 -7.44 19.03 18.72
N LYS A 23 -6.84 19.53 19.80
CA LYS A 23 -7.07 19.02 21.16
C LYS A 23 -7.98 19.96 21.93
N ASN A 24 -8.94 19.39 22.66
CA ASN A 24 -10.01 20.14 23.32
C ASN A 24 -10.71 21.16 22.38
N PRO A 25 -11.20 20.72 21.21
CA PRO A 25 -11.77 21.62 20.19
C PRO A 25 -13.09 22.29 20.60
N GLY A 26 -13.87 21.66 21.48
CA GLY A 26 -15.10 22.23 22.05
C GLY A 26 -14.92 22.73 23.48
N PHE A 27 -13.68 22.91 23.95
CA PHE A 27 -13.37 23.49 25.26
C PHE A 27 -13.93 22.76 26.50
N GLU A 28 -14.50 21.55 26.35
CA GLU A 28 -15.19 20.79 27.39
C GLU A 28 -14.31 20.31 28.57
N THR A 29 -12.99 20.42 28.48
CA THR A 29 -12.12 20.24 29.67
C THR A 29 -12.26 21.36 30.70
N GLY A 30 -12.90 22.47 30.35
CA GLY A 30 -13.11 23.63 31.23
C GLY A 30 -11.87 24.51 31.38
N ASP A 31 -10.80 24.27 30.61
CA ASP A 31 -9.56 25.03 30.66
C ASP A 31 -8.87 25.19 29.28
N PHE A 32 -7.73 25.89 29.26
CA PHE A 32 -6.89 26.11 28.09
C PHE A 32 -5.64 25.24 28.07
N THR A 33 -5.62 24.08 28.73
CA THR A 33 -4.45 23.18 28.79
C THR A 33 -3.87 22.88 27.40
N TYR A 34 -4.73 22.72 26.41
CA TYR A 34 -4.34 22.44 25.02
C TYR A 34 -4.22 23.69 24.14
N TRP A 35 -4.58 24.86 24.67
CA TRP A 35 -4.55 26.15 23.97
C TRP A 35 -3.65 27.14 24.76
N PRO A 36 -2.35 26.83 24.89
CA PRO A 36 -1.48 27.42 25.90
C PRO A 36 -1.22 28.91 25.68
N ASN A 37 -1.35 29.40 24.44
CA ASN A 37 -1.21 30.81 24.13
C ASN A 37 -2.58 31.46 24.15
N HIS A 38 -2.93 32.11 25.26
CA HIS A 38 -4.17 32.85 25.41
C HIS A 38 -3.92 34.17 26.14
N TYR A 39 -4.59 35.25 25.74
CA TYR A 39 -4.24 36.60 26.22
C TYR A 39 -5.40 37.59 26.22
N ASN A 40 -5.20 38.73 26.89
CA ASN A 40 -6.05 39.94 26.85
C ASN A 40 -7.55 39.67 27.01
N GLY A 41 -7.96 38.97 28.07
CA GLY A 41 -9.39 38.73 28.35
C GLY A 41 -9.97 37.50 27.63
N SER A 42 -9.11 36.51 27.35
CA SER A 42 -9.50 35.16 26.96
C SER A 42 -9.87 34.34 28.20
N SER A 43 -11.01 33.65 28.16
CA SER A 43 -11.52 32.83 29.27
C SER A 43 -12.39 31.69 28.76
N ILE A 44 -12.60 30.67 29.58
CA ILE A 44 -13.62 29.65 29.33
C ILE A 44 -14.95 30.16 29.87
N GLY A 45 -15.97 30.25 29.01
CA GLY A 45 -17.31 30.67 29.37
C GLY A 45 -18.26 29.48 29.54
N THR A 46 -19.23 29.61 30.44
CA THR A 46 -20.31 28.63 30.67
C THR A 46 -21.66 29.07 30.09
N VAL A 47 -21.67 30.20 29.38
CA VAL A 47 -22.87 30.81 28.77
C VAL A 47 -22.55 31.05 27.30
N ASN A 48 -23.50 30.72 26.43
CA ASN A 48 -23.34 30.67 24.97
C ASN A 48 -22.34 29.62 24.50
N ALA A 49 -22.34 28.42 25.08
CA ALA A 49 -21.76 27.26 24.41
C ALA A 49 -22.64 26.87 23.20
N HIS A 50 -22.02 26.40 22.11
CA HIS A 50 -22.75 25.88 20.95
C HIS A 50 -23.25 24.48 21.25
N ALA A 51 -22.37 23.63 21.79
CA ALA A 51 -22.70 22.32 22.35
C ALA A 51 -22.00 22.16 23.71
N GLY A 52 -22.41 21.17 24.49
CA GLY A 52 -21.78 20.92 25.79
C GLY A 52 -21.97 22.06 26.79
N THR A 53 -20.96 22.28 27.62
CA THR A 53 -21.01 23.19 28.78
C THR A 53 -20.17 24.44 28.58
N TYR A 54 -19.09 24.35 27.81
CA TYR A 54 -18.04 25.35 27.77
C TYR A 54 -17.79 25.86 26.35
N ALA A 55 -17.40 27.13 26.24
CA ALA A 55 -16.89 27.70 24.99
C ALA A 55 -15.74 28.66 25.27
N ALA A 56 -14.87 28.86 24.29
CA ALA A 56 -13.88 29.91 24.37
C ALA A 56 -14.57 31.27 24.27
N LYS A 57 -14.35 32.14 25.27
CA LYS A 57 -14.89 33.49 25.34
C LYS A 57 -13.75 34.52 25.28
N LEU A 58 -13.86 35.47 24.35
CA LEU A 58 -12.92 36.57 24.19
C LEU A 58 -13.62 37.92 24.44
N THR A 59 -13.09 38.70 25.39
CA THR A 59 -13.71 39.96 25.86
C THR A 59 -12.86 41.21 25.61
N GLY A 60 -11.54 41.08 25.61
CA GLY A 60 -10.66 42.22 25.36
C GLY A 60 -10.65 42.66 23.90
N ALA A 61 -10.22 43.90 23.67
CA ALA A 61 -10.23 44.52 22.35
C ALA A 61 -9.36 43.80 21.31
N ASN A 62 -8.27 43.18 21.77
CA ASN A 62 -7.32 42.40 20.99
C ASN A 62 -7.00 41.13 21.77
N ALA A 63 -7.98 40.24 21.86
CA ALA A 63 -7.92 38.99 22.61
C ALA A 63 -7.74 37.81 21.66
N GLY A 64 -7.07 36.76 22.09
CA GLY A 64 -6.89 35.59 21.25
C GLY A 64 -6.39 34.36 22.00
N ILE A 65 -6.63 33.21 21.36
CA ILE A 65 -6.29 31.87 21.86
C ILE A 65 -5.71 31.07 20.70
N GLU A 66 -4.61 30.33 20.92
CA GLU A 66 -3.90 29.60 19.86
C GLU A 66 -3.50 28.18 20.27
N GLN A 67 -3.56 27.27 19.30
CA GLN A 67 -3.04 25.91 19.41
C GLN A 67 -2.12 25.64 18.23
N THR A 68 -0.90 25.18 18.53
CA THR A 68 0.03 24.72 17.49
C THR A 68 -0.15 23.23 17.28
N ILE A 69 -0.47 22.86 16.04
CA ILE A 69 -0.61 21.49 15.59
C ILE A 69 0.69 21.07 14.93
N VAL A 70 1.22 19.93 15.34
CA VAL A 70 2.45 19.32 14.81
C VAL A 70 2.11 17.97 14.19
N GLY A 71 2.96 17.49 13.29
CA GLY A 71 2.72 16.23 12.56
C GLY A 71 1.83 16.39 11.33
N LEU A 72 1.65 17.62 10.83
CA LEU A 72 1.02 17.84 9.54
C LEU A 72 1.95 17.38 8.41
N TYR A 73 1.39 17.09 7.25
CA TYR A 73 2.15 16.76 6.05
C TYR A 73 2.43 18.00 5.21
N PRO A 74 3.59 18.12 4.55
CA PRO A 74 3.86 19.20 3.60
C PRO A 74 2.96 19.14 2.35
N ASN A 75 2.76 20.26 1.66
CA ASN A 75 1.95 20.36 0.42
C ASN A 75 0.55 19.72 0.50
N THR A 76 -0.04 19.69 1.70
CA THR A 76 -1.26 18.92 1.98
C THR A 76 -2.39 19.86 2.32
N ILE A 77 -3.56 19.63 1.72
CA ILE A 77 -4.77 20.41 1.96
C ILE A 77 -5.38 19.96 3.28
N TYR A 78 -5.68 20.93 4.14
CA TYR A 78 -6.42 20.77 5.39
C TYR A 78 -7.66 21.65 5.39
N LYS A 79 -8.71 21.18 6.05
CA LYS A 79 -9.94 21.95 6.29
C LYS A 79 -10.12 22.20 7.77
N LEU A 80 -10.27 23.48 8.11
CA LEU A 80 -10.56 23.99 9.43
C LEU A 80 -12.00 24.47 9.49
N TYR A 81 -12.74 23.99 10.48
CA TYR A 81 -14.09 24.43 10.80
C TYR A 81 -14.13 25.04 12.19
N ALA A 82 -15.00 26.02 12.38
CA ALA A 82 -15.33 26.55 13.70
C ALA A 82 -16.80 26.91 13.76
N TRP A 83 -17.43 26.63 14.90
CA TRP A 83 -18.67 27.30 15.29
C TRP A 83 -18.31 28.54 16.08
N GLY A 84 -18.92 29.67 15.75
CA GLY A 84 -18.64 30.93 16.43
C GLY A 84 -19.77 31.92 16.31
N VAL A 85 -19.77 32.86 17.26
CA VAL A 85 -20.77 33.93 17.35
C VAL A 85 -20.13 35.22 17.84
N SER A 86 -20.58 36.32 17.25
CA SER A 86 -20.29 37.69 17.65
C SER A 86 -21.42 38.25 18.50
N ALA A 87 -21.29 38.14 19.82
CA ALA A 87 -22.30 38.65 20.75
C ALA A 87 -22.14 40.17 20.91
N GLY A 88 -23.08 40.95 20.38
CA GLY A 88 -23.05 42.41 20.50
C GLY A 88 -22.07 43.11 19.56
N GLY A 89 -21.78 42.51 18.39
CA GLY A 89 -21.05 43.17 17.30
C GLY A 89 -19.52 43.09 17.39
N GLY A 90 -18.98 42.12 18.12
CA GLY A 90 -17.55 41.83 18.13
C GLY A 90 -17.00 41.29 16.82
N ASP A 91 -15.71 41.50 16.57
CA ASP A 91 -15.05 41.00 15.36
C ASP A 91 -14.44 39.63 15.63
N ALA A 92 -15.25 38.57 15.51
CA ALA A 92 -14.82 37.20 15.77
C ALA A 92 -14.10 36.64 14.54
N VAL A 93 -12.88 36.14 14.71
CA VAL A 93 -12.05 35.58 13.64
C VAL A 93 -11.47 34.23 14.06
N PHE A 94 -11.49 33.25 13.15
CA PHE A 94 -10.65 32.06 13.27
C PHE A 94 -9.75 31.94 12.05
N GLY A 95 -8.54 31.42 12.25
CA GLY A 95 -7.56 31.37 11.18
C GLY A 95 -6.42 30.40 11.42
N VAL A 96 -5.53 30.35 10.43
CA VAL A 96 -4.31 29.54 10.45
C VAL A 96 -3.11 30.37 10.02
N LYS A 97 -1.98 30.19 10.72
CA LYS A 97 -0.69 30.80 10.42
C LYS A 97 0.44 29.79 10.61
N ASN A 98 1.67 30.16 10.25
CA ASN A 98 2.87 29.33 10.39
C ASN A 98 2.83 27.97 9.65
N TYR A 99 1.93 27.82 8.70
CA TYR A 99 1.76 26.58 7.93
C TYR A 99 2.64 26.54 6.66
N GLY A 100 3.46 27.57 6.42
CA GLY A 100 4.32 27.70 5.23
C GLY A 100 3.79 28.68 4.18
N GLY A 101 2.55 29.15 4.31
CA GLY A 101 1.98 30.26 3.56
C GLY A 101 1.73 31.50 4.43
N SER A 102 1.16 32.55 3.82
CA SER A 102 0.66 33.73 4.52
C SER A 102 -0.52 33.36 5.44
N ALA A 103 -0.65 34.02 6.60
CA ALA A 103 -1.79 33.81 7.46
C ALA A 103 -3.10 34.06 6.70
N ILE A 104 -4.08 33.18 6.92
CA ILE A 104 -5.43 33.32 6.36
C ILE A 104 -6.46 33.09 7.46
N ASP A 105 -7.61 33.72 7.31
CA ASP A 105 -8.66 33.74 8.32
C ASP A 105 -10.06 33.94 7.74
N VAL A 106 -11.05 33.70 8.60
CA VAL A 106 -12.47 33.89 8.30
C VAL A 106 -13.12 34.64 9.45
N HIS A 107 -13.83 35.71 9.11
CA HIS A 107 -14.63 36.50 10.03
C HIS A 107 -16.02 35.89 10.27
N MET A 108 -16.50 35.99 11.51
CA MET A 108 -17.78 35.47 11.99
C MET A 108 -18.60 36.61 12.62
N SER A 109 -19.34 37.35 11.78
CA SER A 109 -20.06 38.56 12.20
C SER A 109 -21.51 38.33 12.67
N GLY A 110 -21.97 37.08 12.71
CA GLY A 110 -23.36 36.75 13.08
C GLY A 110 -23.58 36.81 14.59
N THR A 111 -24.76 37.25 15.01
CA THR A 111 -25.18 37.27 16.43
C THR A 111 -25.78 35.96 16.92
N THR A 112 -25.79 34.93 16.06
CA THR A 112 -26.12 33.54 16.38
C THR A 112 -24.99 32.65 15.91
N TYR A 113 -24.82 31.48 16.54
CA TYR A 113 -23.82 30.52 16.11
C TYR A 113 -23.98 30.14 14.63
N ALA A 114 -22.86 30.15 13.92
CA ALA A 114 -22.77 29.65 12.57
C ALA A 114 -21.46 28.87 12.40
N ARG A 115 -21.51 27.79 11.62
CA ARG A 115 -20.31 27.07 11.20
C ARG A 115 -19.71 27.75 9.98
N LYS A 116 -18.39 27.91 9.99
CA LYS A 116 -17.63 28.40 8.85
C LYS A 116 -16.47 27.45 8.54
N GLU A 117 -16.03 27.48 7.29
CA GLU A 117 -14.94 26.66 6.77
C GLU A 117 -13.80 27.56 6.30
N LEU A 118 -12.58 27.13 6.56
CA LEU A 118 -11.34 27.66 6.03
C LEU A 118 -10.52 26.49 5.47
N THR A 119 -10.03 26.61 4.24
CA THR A 119 -9.14 25.61 3.63
C THR A 119 -7.74 26.20 3.52
N PHE A 120 -6.72 25.44 3.88
CA PHE A 120 -5.31 25.82 3.67
C PHE A 120 -4.47 24.65 3.16
N THR A 121 -3.35 24.96 2.51
CA THR A 121 -2.36 23.97 2.08
C THR A 121 -1.05 24.26 2.78
N THR A 122 -0.50 23.28 3.49
CA THR A 122 0.83 23.41 4.11
C THR A 122 1.91 23.67 3.05
N GLY A 123 2.91 24.48 3.40
CA GLY A 123 4.08 24.71 2.57
C GLY A 123 4.92 23.45 2.38
N SER A 124 5.86 23.51 1.44
CA SER A 124 6.61 22.35 0.96
C SER A 124 7.51 21.65 1.97
N SER A 125 7.76 22.26 3.14
CA SER A 125 8.53 21.68 4.24
C SER A 125 7.82 21.76 5.60
N ASN A 126 6.58 22.26 5.63
CA ASN A 126 5.89 22.55 6.89
C ASN A 126 5.16 21.31 7.39
N THR A 127 5.53 20.91 8.61
CA THR A 127 4.89 19.80 9.34
C THR A 127 4.09 20.28 10.55
N SER A 128 3.81 21.58 10.61
CA SER A 128 3.04 22.20 11.67
C SER A 128 2.27 23.40 11.17
N ALA A 129 1.18 23.75 11.88
CA ALA A 129 0.44 24.99 11.69
C ALA A 129 -0.08 25.51 13.04
N THR A 130 -0.26 26.81 13.17
CA THR A 130 -0.89 27.41 14.34
C THR A 130 -2.31 27.80 14.00
N ILE A 131 -3.28 27.17 14.66
CA ILE A 131 -4.69 27.55 14.61
C ILE A 131 -4.93 28.62 15.65
N TYR A 132 -5.60 29.71 15.27
CA TYR A 132 -5.87 30.83 16.16
C TYR A 132 -7.33 31.26 16.12
N LEU A 133 -7.81 31.67 17.28
CA LEU A 133 -9.06 32.37 17.50
C LEU A 133 -8.74 33.79 17.95
N TYR A 134 -9.41 34.78 17.40
CA TYR A 134 -9.08 36.17 17.63
C TYR A 134 -10.31 37.06 17.69
N LYS A 135 -10.18 38.13 18.48
CA LYS A 135 -11.11 39.24 18.55
C LYS A 135 -10.35 40.54 18.29
N GLY A 136 -10.74 41.27 17.24
CA GLY A 136 -10.05 42.49 16.77
C GLY A 136 -10.75 43.81 17.05
N SER A 137 -11.76 43.84 17.92
CA SER A 137 -12.60 45.03 18.14
C SER A 137 -12.88 45.32 19.62
N THR A 138 -13.19 46.56 19.97
CA THR A 138 -13.62 46.94 21.33
C THR A 138 -15.09 46.64 21.63
N ALA A 139 -15.91 46.35 20.61
CA ALA A 139 -17.34 46.10 20.74
C ALA A 139 -17.61 44.61 20.95
N GLY A 140 -18.56 44.25 21.83
CA GLY A 140 -19.12 42.89 21.96
C GLY A 140 -18.15 41.78 22.38
N ASP A 141 -18.68 40.76 23.03
CA ASP A 141 -17.91 39.53 23.32
C ASP A 141 -17.99 38.59 22.11
N VAL A 142 -16.99 37.73 21.92
CA VAL A 142 -17.06 36.68 20.88
C VAL A 142 -16.82 35.32 21.50
N TYR A 143 -17.47 34.32 20.90
CA TYR A 143 -17.43 32.94 21.37
C TYR A 143 -17.12 31.99 20.23
N PHE A 144 -16.34 30.96 20.54
CA PHE A 144 -16.01 29.87 19.62
C PHE A 144 -16.14 28.54 20.33
N ASP A 145 -16.57 27.54 19.56
CA ASP A 145 -16.83 26.21 20.06
C ASP A 145 -16.78 25.19 18.92
N ASP A 146 -16.72 23.90 19.27
CA ASP A 146 -16.77 22.76 18.34
C ASP A 146 -15.91 22.93 17.07
N LEU A 147 -14.63 23.25 17.26
CA LEU A 147 -13.70 23.41 16.15
C LEU A 147 -13.32 22.06 15.54
N GLU A 148 -12.98 22.02 14.26
CA GLU A 148 -12.50 20.80 13.63
C GLU A 148 -11.36 21.08 12.67
N LEU A 149 -10.31 20.25 12.70
CA LEU A 149 -9.25 20.29 11.71
C LEU A 149 -9.03 18.88 11.16
N TYR A 150 -9.22 18.73 9.84
CA TYR A 150 -9.03 17.46 9.14
C TYR A 150 -8.05 17.60 7.99
N GLN A 151 -7.28 16.55 7.74
CA GLN A 151 -6.58 16.40 6.48
C GLN A 151 -7.59 16.13 5.36
N TYR A 152 -7.46 16.85 4.25
CA TYR A 152 -8.42 16.82 3.15
C TYR A 152 -7.85 16.27 1.84
N SER A 153 -6.53 16.39 1.60
CA SER A 153 -5.87 15.75 0.44
C SER A 153 -4.88 14.66 0.85
N ALA A 154 -4.53 13.79 -0.09
CA ALA A 154 -3.34 12.96 0.02
C ALA A 154 -2.09 13.84 0.21
N ALA A 155 -1.12 13.35 0.99
CA ALA A 155 0.12 14.05 1.27
C ALA A 155 1.17 13.82 0.18
N PRO A 156 1.72 14.86 -0.46
CA PRO A 156 2.86 14.69 -1.37
C PRO A 156 4.14 14.36 -0.57
N GLY A 157 4.55 13.09 -0.58
CA GLY A 157 5.85 12.64 -0.05
C GLY A 157 5.96 12.47 1.46
N GLY A 158 4.86 12.52 2.22
CA GLY A 158 4.80 11.97 3.58
C GLY A 158 4.52 10.47 3.53
N THR A 159 5.04 9.70 4.49
CA THR A 159 4.65 8.30 4.68
C THR A 159 3.15 8.23 4.97
N GLY A 160 2.33 8.14 3.91
CA GLY A 160 0.97 7.66 4.01
C GLY A 160 0.94 6.25 4.62
N PRO A 161 -0.23 5.60 4.72
CA PRO A 161 -0.23 4.19 5.03
C PRO A 161 0.75 3.50 4.09
N VAL A 162 1.75 2.81 4.65
CA VAL A 162 2.68 2.04 3.83
C VAL A 162 1.85 1.01 3.10
N PHE A 163 1.72 1.21 1.79
CA PHE A 163 1.12 0.25 0.88
C PHE A 163 2.15 -0.86 0.70
N VAL A 164 1.90 -1.98 1.36
CA VAL A 164 2.68 -3.19 1.11
C VAL A 164 2.30 -3.74 -0.25
N GLU A 165 3.25 -4.33 -0.96
CA GLU A 165 2.98 -5.04 -2.21
C GLU A 165 1.83 -6.04 -2.01
N GLY A 166 0.80 -5.91 -2.84
CA GLY A 166 -0.41 -6.72 -2.74
C GLY A 166 -0.23 -8.10 -3.33
N SER A 167 -0.90 -9.07 -2.70
CA SER A 167 -1.06 -10.42 -3.22
C SER A 167 -2.52 -10.69 -3.58
N ASP A 168 -2.75 -11.87 -4.17
CA ASP A 168 -4.09 -12.40 -4.40
C ASP A 168 -4.94 -12.38 -3.11
N ASP A 169 -6.22 -12.05 -3.26
CA ASP A 169 -7.23 -12.09 -2.21
C ASP A 169 -8.54 -12.65 -2.77
N GLU A 170 -9.00 -13.77 -2.20
CA GLU A 170 -10.26 -14.43 -2.54
C GLU A 170 -11.44 -13.91 -1.71
N PHE A 171 -11.21 -12.92 -0.83
CA PHE A 171 -12.21 -12.31 0.06
C PHE A 171 -13.06 -13.31 0.90
N ASN A 172 -12.52 -14.50 1.14
CA ASN A 172 -13.15 -15.56 1.95
C ASN A 172 -13.04 -15.31 3.47
N ASN A 173 -12.19 -14.37 3.88
CA ASN A 173 -12.04 -14.00 5.28
C ASN A 173 -13.15 -13.05 5.70
N ALA A 174 -13.68 -13.22 6.93
CA ALA A 174 -14.70 -12.33 7.49
C ALA A 174 -14.19 -10.90 7.79
N THR A 175 -12.88 -10.69 7.74
CA THR A 175 -12.21 -9.41 7.98
C THR A 175 -11.26 -9.09 6.84
N LEU A 176 -11.19 -7.82 6.48
CA LEU A 176 -10.28 -7.32 5.46
C LEU A 176 -8.82 -7.53 5.90
N THR A 177 -8.00 -8.10 5.02
CA THR A 177 -6.59 -8.39 5.31
C THR A 177 -5.78 -7.09 5.42
N SER A 178 -4.65 -7.15 6.13
CA SER A 178 -3.81 -5.98 6.40
C SER A 178 -3.03 -5.46 5.19
N GLN A 179 -3.18 -6.04 3.99
CA GLN A 179 -2.62 -5.46 2.76
C GLN A 179 -3.42 -4.24 2.28
N TRP A 180 -4.73 -4.23 2.56
CA TRP A 180 -5.63 -3.25 2.01
C TRP A 180 -5.69 -1.95 2.81
N ARG A 181 -5.88 -0.84 2.11
CA ARG A 181 -6.14 0.49 2.67
C ARG A 181 -7.26 1.16 1.89
N TRP A 182 -8.10 1.88 2.60
CA TRP A 182 -9.14 2.70 1.99
C TRP A 182 -8.64 4.12 1.74
N ILE A 183 -9.00 4.68 0.60
CA ILE A 183 -9.07 6.13 0.41
C ILE A 183 -10.51 6.55 0.69
N ARG A 184 -10.66 7.46 1.67
CA ARG A 184 -11.93 8.09 2.06
C ARG A 184 -13.00 7.04 2.36
N GLU A 185 -12.72 6.18 3.33
CA GLU A 185 -13.59 5.06 3.74
C GLU A 185 -14.97 5.54 4.16
N ASN A 186 -15.99 4.79 3.76
CA ASN A 186 -17.32 4.83 4.30
C ASN A 186 -17.75 3.40 4.63
N ASN A 187 -17.56 3.01 5.88
CA ASN A 187 -17.78 1.64 6.37
C ASN A 187 -19.22 1.14 6.22
N ALA A 188 -20.20 2.03 6.06
CA ALA A 188 -21.59 1.67 5.80
C ALA A 188 -21.84 1.24 4.34
N LYS A 189 -20.84 1.35 3.47
CA LYS A 189 -20.94 1.16 2.02
C LYS A 189 -19.99 0.09 1.49
N TRP A 190 -19.41 -0.72 2.36
CA TRP A 190 -18.72 -1.95 1.95
C TRP A 190 -18.96 -3.07 2.95
N SER A 191 -18.81 -4.32 2.53
CA SER A 191 -18.99 -5.49 3.39
C SER A 191 -18.30 -6.74 2.85
N LEU A 192 -17.77 -7.57 3.74
CA LEU A 192 -17.33 -8.95 3.44
C LEU A 192 -18.36 -10.01 3.87
N SER A 193 -19.44 -9.59 4.54
CA SER A 193 -20.43 -10.50 5.14
C SER A 193 -21.82 -10.38 4.50
N ALA A 194 -22.13 -9.27 3.84
CA ALA A 194 -23.38 -9.10 3.09
C ALA A 194 -23.50 -10.09 1.92
N ASN A 195 -22.35 -10.46 1.33
CA ASN A 195 -22.24 -11.52 0.33
C ASN A 195 -20.93 -12.30 0.59
N PRO A 196 -20.95 -13.34 1.44
CA PRO A 196 -19.74 -14.06 1.82
C PRO A 196 -18.96 -14.61 0.62
N GLY A 197 -17.64 -14.45 0.64
CA GLY A 197 -16.76 -14.75 -0.51
C GLY A 197 -16.60 -13.59 -1.50
N TYR A 198 -17.15 -12.40 -1.19
CA TYR A 198 -17.00 -11.22 -2.02
C TYR A 198 -16.60 -10.01 -1.17
N MET A 199 -15.74 -9.15 -1.73
CA MET A 199 -15.69 -7.75 -1.34
C MET A 199 -16.88 -7.02 -1.99
N GLN A 200 -17.89 -6.66 -1.21
CA GLN A 200 -18.99 -5.83 -1.68
C GLN A 200 -18.68 -4.36 -1.45
N ILE A 201 -18.80 -3.53 -2.50
CA ILE A 201 -18.76 -2.07 -2.43
C ILE A 201 -20.06 -1.52 -3.06
N ILE A 202 -20.80 -0.71 -2.28
CA ILE A 202 -22.02 -0.05 -2.73
C ILE A 202 -21.62 1.32 -3.27
N GLY A 203 -21.86 1.55 -4.57
CA GLY A 203 -21.57 2.81 -5.23
C GLY A 203 -22.26 3.98 -4.56
N GLU A 204 -21.54 5.10 -4.46
CA GLU A 204 -22.07 6.38 -3.99
C GLU A 204 -21.69 7.52 -4.95
N ALA A 205 -22.29 8.69 -4.74
CA ALA A 205 -21.93 9.88 -5.48
C ALA A 205 -20.49 10.31 -5.14
N GLY A 206 -19.79 10.83 -6.15
CA GLY A 206 -18.39 11.26 -6.06
C GLY A 206 -17.51 10.50 -7.04
N ASP A 207 -16.61 11.21 -7.70
CA ASP A 207 -15.71 10.64 -8.72
C ASP A 207 -14.26 11.08 -8.44
N LEU A 208 -13.30 10.29 -8.92
CA LEU A 208 -11.89 10.69 -9.01
C LEU A 208 -11.70 11.77 -10.07
N ALA A 209 -12.47 11.71 -11.16
CA ALA A 209 -12.47 12.75 -12.17
C ALA A 209 -13.14 14.04 -11.64
N GLY A 210 -12.47 15.18 -11.81
CA GLY A 210 -13.03 16.48 -11.45
C GLY A 210 -12.87 16.82 -9.97
N ARG A 211 -13.92 16.61 -9.16
CA ARG A 211 -13.94 17.03 -7.74
C ARG A 211 -13.03 16.19 -6.83
N ALA A 212 -12.61 15.00 -7.28
CA ALA A 212 -11.78 14.08 -6.51
C ALA A 212 -12.41 13.68 -5.16
N ASP A 213 -13.71 13.39 -5.17
CA ASP A 213 -14.52 13.10 -3.98
C ASP A 213 -15.10 11.66 -3.96
N ALA A 214 -14.63 10.76 -4.83
CA ALA A 214 -14.96 9.32 -4.82
C ALA A 214 -14.57 8.57 -3.52
N LYS A 215 -15.54 8.12 -2.72
CA LYS A 215 -15.25 7.31 -1.52
C LYS A 215 -15.02 5.84 -1.86
N ASN A 216 -14.53 5.07 -0.87
CA ASN A 216 -14.34 3.63 -0.96
C ASN A 216 -13.48 3.17 -2.15
N VAL A 217 -12.31 3.82 -2.32
CA VAL A 217 -11.27 3.29 -3.21
C VAL A 217 -10.37 2.37 -2.37
N LEU A 218 -10.46 1.08 -2.63
CA LEU A 218 -9.73 0.04 -1.89
C LEU A 218 -8.42 -0.25 -2.60
N LEU A 219 -7.29 -0.07 -1.93
CA LEU A 219 -5.97 -0.09 -2.55
C LEU A 219 -4.97 -0.96 -1.76
N THR A 220 -4.05 -1.57 -2.48
CA THR A 220 -2.82 -2.20 -1.99
C THR A 220 -1.63 -1.73 -2.85
N GLY A 221 -0.39 -2.00 -2.44
CA GLY A 221 0.79 -1.65 -3.23
C GLY A 221 0.85 -2.46 -4.53
N ALA A 222 1.18 -1.83 -5.65
CA ALA A 222 1.40 -2.55 -6.90
C ALA A 222 2.73 -3.32 -6.85
N PRO A 223 2.85 -4.48 -7.49
CA PRO A 223 4.16 -5.09 -7.67
C PRO A 223 5.10 -4.21 -8.49
N ALA A 224 6.40 -4.46 -8.37
CA ALA A 224 7.38 -3.89 -9.29
C ALA A 224 7.24 -4.48 -10.70
N GLY A 225 7.91 -3.83 -11.66
CA GLY A 225 8.00 -4.33 -13.02
C GLY A 225 6.67 -4.41 -13.75
N ASP A 226 6.52 -5.51 -14.49
CA ASP A 226 5.32 -5.85 -15.26
C ASP A 226 4.37 -6.67 -14.40
N TRP A 227 3.08 -6.44 -14.54
CA TRP A 227 2.07 -7.16 -13.78
C TRP A 227 0.70 -7.09 -14.43
N THR A 228 -0.16 -8.02 -14.02
CA THR A 228 -1.57 -8.06 -14.35
C THR A 228 -2.37 -8.04 -13.06
N ILE A 229 -3.38 -7.17 -12.99
CA ILE A 229 -4.43 -7.26 -11.97
C ILE A 229 -5.75 -7.69 -12.60
N GLU A 230 -6.49 -8.53 -11.90
CA GLU A 230 -7.76 -9.08 -12.38
C GLU A 230 -8.79 -9.18 -11.25
N THR A 231 -10.06 -9.03 -11.60
CA THR A 231 -11.19 -9.33 -10.72
C THR A 231 -12.36 -9.89 -11.50
N LYS A 232 -13.15 -10.74 -10.84
CA LYS A 232 -14.50 -11.09 -11.26
C LYS A 232 -15.50 -10.22 -10.51
N LEU A 233 -16.21 -9.39 -11.26
CA LEU A 233 -17.22 -8.47 -10.78
C LEU A 233 -18.62 -9.03 -11.05
N ASP A 234 -19.40 -9.27 -10.00
CA ASP A 234 -20.86 -9.41 -10.06
C ASP A 234 -21.52 -8.08 -9.69
N GLY A 235 -21.96 -7.37 -10.73
CA GLY A 235 -22.59 -6.07 -10.62
C GLY A 235 -22.71 -5.41 -12.00
N LYS A 236 -23.93 -5.09 -12.41
CA LYS A 236 -24.19 -4.33 -13.64
C LYS A 236 -24.80 -2.97 -13.29
N PRO A 237 -24.10 -1.86 -13.55
CA PRO A 237 -24.61 -0.54 -13.21
C PRO A 237 -25.88 -0.23 -14.01
N SER A 238 -26.84 0.43 -13.38
CA SER A 238 -28.16 0.75 -13.97
C SER A 238 -28.52 2.23 -13.90
N SER A 239 -27.68 3.05 -13.27
CA SER A 239 -27.90 4.50 -13.13
C SER A 239 -26.77 5.25 -13.82
N GLN A 240 -27.12 6.37 -14.47
CA GLN A 240 -26.14 7.18 -15.17
C GLN A 240 -24.93 7.52 -14.28
N TRP A 241 -23.74 7.32 -14.84
CA TRP A 241 -22.41 7.49 -14.25
C TRP A 241 -21.97 6.46 -13.22
N SER A 242 -22.86 5.61 -12.72
CA SER A 242 -22.45 4.53 -11.80
C SER A 242 -21.49 3.56 -12.48
N GLN A 243 -20.36 3.29 -11.81
CA GLN A 243 -19.31 2.44 -12.35
C GLN A 243 -18.49 1.75 -11.27
N GLY A 244 -17.90 0.61 -11.61
CA GLY A 244 -17.00 -0.12 -10.71
C GLY A 244 -16.01 -1.01 -11.46
N GLY A 245 -14.88 -1.29 -10.84
CA GLY A 245 -13.81 -2.09 -11.44
C GLY A 245 -12.45 -1.93 -10.78
N LEU A 246 -11.40 -1.98 -11.59
CA LEU A 246 -10.00 -1.97 -11.17
C LEU A 246 -9.35 -0.60 -11.37
N ILE A 247 -8.36 -0.28 -10.54
CA ILE A 247 -7.60 0.96 -10.63
C ILE A 247 -6.10 0.73 -10.43
N VAL A 248 -5.31 1.54 -11.13
CA VAL A 248 -3.90 1.86 -10.88
C VAL A 248 -3.86 3.31 -10.39
N TYR A 249 -3.39 3.52 -9.18
CA TYR A 249 -3.54 4.79 -8.47
C TYR A 249 -2.19 5.31 -7.99
N VAL A 250 -1.90 6.58 -8.27
CA VAL A 250 -0.82 7.33 -7.61
C VAL A 250 -1.47 8.33 -6.65
N ASP A 251 -2.34 9.17 -7.19
CA ASP A 251 -3.15 10.16 -6.48
C ASP A 251 -4.43 10.48 -7.26
N ASP A 252 -5.27 11.37 -6.74
CA ASP A 252 -6.55 11.74 -7.37
C ASP A 252 -6.37 12.47 -8.73
N LEU A 253 -5.19 13.00 -9.02
CA LEU A 253 -4.86 13.65 -10.30
C LEU A 253 -4.18 12.70 -11.28
N THR A 254 -3.70 11.54 -10.82
CA THR A 254 -2.87 10.61 -11.57
C THR A 254 -3.28 9.17 -11.32
N TYR A 255 -4.06 8.61 -12.25
CA TYR A 255 -4.55 7.23 -12.17
C TYR A 255 -4.85 6.65 -13.56
N LEU A 256 -4.94 5.32 -13.65
CA LEU A 256 -5.60 4.60 -14.73
C LEU A 256 -6.67 3.69 -14.13
N ARG A 257 -7.84 3.54 -14.77
CA ARG A 257 -8.89 2.62 -14.29
C ARG A 257 -9.60 1.93 -15.44
N VAL A 258 -10.02 0.69 -15.18
CA VAL A 258 -10.96 -0.05 -16.03
C VAL A 258 -12.24 -0.31 -15.26
N THR A 259 -13.37 0.15 -15.79
CA THR A 259 -14.66 0.05 -15.11
C THR A 259 -15.75 -0.45 -16.04
N ARG A 260 -16.71 -1.18 -15.47
CA ARG A 260 -18.04 -1.36 -16.05
C ARG A 260 -18.89 -0.17 -15.63
N LEU A 261 -19.41 0.59 -16.58
CA LEU A 261 -20.06 1.89 -16.41
C LEU A 261 -21.46 1.89 -17.05
N TYR A 262 -22.36 2.71 -16.51
CA TYR A 262 -23.58 3.11 -17.23
C TYR A 262 -23.48 4.58 -17.66
N GLY A 263 -23.18 4.83 -18.93
CA GLY A 263 -23.13 6.16 -19.54
C GLY A 263 -24.45 6.51 -20.24
N SER A 264 -24.44 6.53 -21.57
CA SER A 264 -25.67 6.51 -22.39
C SER A 264 -26.31 5.11 -22.49
N GLY A 265 -25.65 4.12 -21.91
CA GLY A 265 -26.02 2.72 -21.78
C GLY A 265 -24.88 1.98 -21.05
N ASN A 266 -24.97 0.65 -20.91
CA ASN A 266 -23.87 -0.11 -20.33
C ASN A 266 -22.65 -0.15 -21.26
N GLN A 267 -21.48 0.13 -20.69
CA GLN A 267 -20.20 0.24 -21.38
C GLN A 267 -19.07 -0.29 -20.49
N PHE A 268 -17.96 -0.68 -21.11
CA PHE A 268 -16.68 -0.82 -20.43
C PHE A 268 -15.80 0.38 -20.81
N GLN A 269 -15.17 1.01 -19.82
CA GLN A 269 -14.34 2.20 -20.01
C GLN A 269 -12.91 1.92 -19.54
N PHE A 270 -11.94 2.37 -20.33
CA PHE A 270 -10.54 2.51 -19.91
C PHE A 270 -10.19 4.00 -19.84
N ASP A 271 -9.87 4.47 -18.65
CA ASP A 271 -9.67 5.88 -18.33
C ASP A 271 -8.25 6.09 -17.79
N LYS A 272 -7.62 7.18 -18.21
CA LYS A 272 -6.32 7.65 -17.72
C LYS A 272 -6.42 9.13 -17.41
N GLN A 273 -6.04 9.48 -16.20
CA GLN A 273 -5.82 10.87 -15.80
C GLN A 273 -4.35 11.03 -15.42
N LEU A 274 -3.68 12.03 -15.99
CA LEU A 274 -2.30 12.39 -15.64
C LEU A 274 -2.26 13.87 -15.30
N ALA A 275 -1.81 14.22 -14.09
CA ALA A 275 -1.79 15.60 -13.61
C ALA A 275 -3.12 16.35 -13.85
N GLY A 276 -4.25 15.67 -13.63
CA GLY A 276 -5.61 16.21 -13.81
C GLY A 276 -6.12 16.21 -15.25
N VAL A 277 -5.31 15.82 -16.23
CA VAL A 277 -5.73 15.74 -17.64
C VAL A 277 -6.24 14.34 -17.96
N ARG A 278 -7.52 14.24 -18.28
CA ARG A 278 -8.23 12.98 -18.49
C ARG A 278 -8.38 12.60 -19.96
N THR A 279 -8.12 11.33 -20.27
CA THR A 279 -8.40 10.68 -21.56
C THR A 279 -9.06 9.34 -21.32
N HIS A 280 -10.12 9.02 -22.08
CA HIS A 280 -10.85 7.76 -21.92
C HIS A 280 -11.19 7.10 -23.25
N THR A 281 -11.50 5.81 -23.20
CA THR A 281 -12.07 5.05 -24.32
C THR A 281 -13.12 4.09 -23.80
N GLU A 282 -14.27 4.04 -24.48
CA GLU A 282 -15.36 3.12 -24.16
C GLU A 282 -15.64 2.12 -25.28
N VAL A 283 -16.12 0.96 -24.87
CA VAL A 283 -16.75 -0.03 -25.75
C VAL A 283 -18.12 -0.40 -25.19
N THR A 284 -19.07 -0.73 -26.07
CA THR A 284 -20.40 -1.17 -25.66
C THR A 284 -20.33 -2.48 -24.88
N ASP A 285 -21.00 -2.54 -23.72
CA ASP A 285 -21.13 -3.77 -22.94
C ASP A 285 -22.22 -4.67 -23.54
N THR A 286 -21.78 -5.70 -24.25
CA THR A 286 -22.67 -6.72 -24.85
C THR A 286 -22.96 -7.90 -23.92
N ILE A 287 -22.42 -7.91 -22.69
CA ILE A 287 -22.57 -9.02 -21.75
C ILE A 287 -23.91 -8.89 -21.04
N ALA A 288 -24.84 -9.82 -21.29
CA ALA A 288 -26.17 -9.80 -20.67
C ALA A 288 -26.11 -10.00 -19.14
N SER A 289 -25.20 -10.86 -18.66
CA SER A 289 -25.00 -11.19 -17.25
C SER A 289 -24.57 -9.98 -16.40
N THR A 290 -24.91 -10.02 -15.11
CA THR A 290 -24.32 -9.10 -14.11
C THR A 290 -22.87 -9.43 -13.81
N VAL A 291 -22.44 -10.65 -14.09
CA VAL A 291 -21.05 -11.09 -13.95
C VAL A 291 -20.23 -10.67 -15.18
N SER A 292 -19.06 -10.12 -14.91
CA SER A 292 -18.03 -9.79 -15.90
C SER A 292 -16.65 -9.89 -15.24
N TYR A 293 -15.62 -10.10 -16.05
CA TYR A 293 -14.24 -10.12 -15.60
C TYR A 293 -13.54 -8.89 -16.14
N LEU A 294 -12.76 -8.22 -15.29
CA LEU A 294 -11.98 -7.04 -15.66
C LEU A 294 -10.51 -7.34 -15.42
N ARG A 295 -9.66 -6.89 -16.35
CA ARG A 295 -8.21 -7.08 -16.27
C ARG A 295 -7.47 -5.80 -16.68
N LEU A 296 -6.43 -5.45 -15.95
CA LEU A 296 -5.51 -4.37 -16.30
C LEU A 296 -4.08 -4.89 -16.29
N VAL A 297 -3.39 -4.73 -17.40
CA VAL A 297 -2.03 -5.23 -17.65
C VAL A 297 -1.07 -4.06 -17.78
N LYS A 298 0.02 -4.07 -17.02
CA LYS A 298 1.16 -3.17 -17.17
C LYS A 298 2.32 -3.93 -17.80
N SER A 299 2.86 -3.41 -18.91
CA SER A 299 4.15 -3.83 -19.48
C SER A 299 5.03 -2.62 -19.80
N GLY A 300 6.16 -2.52 -19.10
CA GLY A 300 6.96 -1.30 -19.03
C GLY A 300 6.10 -0.10 -18.62
N ASN A 301 6.03 0.90 -19.50
CA ASN A 301 5.19 2.10 -19.33
C ASN A 301 3.83 2.00 -20.06
N SER A 302 3.49 0.84 -20.63
CA SER A 302 2.25 0.61 -21.37
C SER A 302 1.22 -0.07 -20.49
N TYR A 303 -0.01 0.42 -20.52
CA TYR A 303 -1.15 -0.10 -19.77
C TYR A 303 -2.28 -0.48 -20.72
N SER A 304 -2.79 -1.71 -20.57
CA SER A 304 -3.89 -2.24 -21.38
C SER A 304 -5.02 -2.71 -20.47
N ALA A 305 -6.26 -2.39 -20.85
CA ALA A 305 -7.45 -2.82 -20.13
C ALA A 305 -8.26 -3.82 -20.96
N TYR A 306 -8.85 -4.80 -20.30
CA TYR A 306 -9.63 -5.86 -20.93
C TYR A 306 -10.87 -6.17 -20.12
N TYR A 307 -11.87 -6.73 -20.81
CA TYR A 307 -13.05 -7.33 -20.20
C TYR A 307 -13.30 -8.72 -20.77
N SER A 308 -14.02 -9.57 -20.02
CA SER A 308 -14.43 -10.90 -20.45
C SER A 308 -15.78 -11.30 -19.84
N ALA A 309 -16.49 -12.19 -20.55
CA ALA A 309 -17.73 -12.82 -20.08
C ALA A 309 -17.50 -14.15 -19.36
N ASP A 310 -16.37 -14.82 -19.61
CA ASP A 310 -16.07 -16.19 -19.17
C ASP A 310 -14.78 -16.29 -18.33
N GLY A 311 -14.00 -15.22 -18.24
CA GLY A 311 -12.72 -15.21 -17.53
C GLY A 311 -11.59 -15.91 -18.28
N ILE A 312 -11.82 -16.34 -19.52
CA ILE A 312 -10.85 -17.06 -20.35
C ILE A 312 -10.52 -16.22 -21.59
N THR A 313 -11.54 -15.79 -22.32
CA THR A 313 -11.38 -15.01 -23.55
C THR A 313 -11.55 -13.52 -23.24
N TYR A 314 -10.46 -12.78 -23.31
CA TYR A 314 -10.43 -11.34 -23.02
C TYR A 314 -10.47 -10.49 -24.28
N THR A 315 -11.31 -9.46 -24.27
CA THR A 315 -11.39 -8.42 -25.31
C THR A 315 -10.75 -7.13 -24.79
N GLN A 316 -9.84 -6.54 -25.55
CA GLN A 316 -9.19 -5.29 -25.19
C GLN A 316 -10.15 -4.10 -25.34
N ILE A 317 -10.10 -3.17 -24.40
CA ILE A 317 -10.84 -1.91 -24.44
C ILE A 317 -9.96 -0.88 -25.11
N GLY A 318 -10.26 -0.55 -26.37
CA GLY A 318 -9.49 0.42 -27.14
C GLY A 318 -8.04 -0.01 -27.36
N THR A 319 -7.13 0.96 -27.28
CA THR A 319 -5.68 0.74 -27.42
C THR A 319 -4.96 0.90 -26.10
N ALA A 320 -3.76 0.32 -26.00
CA ALA A 320 -2.90 0.50 -24.84
C ALA A 320 -2.54 1.98 -24.66
N GLN A 321 -2.48 2.42 -23.41
CA GLN A 321 -2.14 3.79 -23.05
C GLN A 321 -0.82 3.84 -22.29
N THR A 322 0.03 4.82 -22.61
CA THR A 322 1.34 4.96 -21.96
C THR A 322 1.31 5.97 -20.82
N ALA A 323 2.02 5.66 -19.73
CA ALA A 323 2.34 6.55 -18.63
C ALA A 323 3.64 6.10 -17.93
N SER A 324 4.49 7.05 -17.56
CA SER A 324 5.69 6.78 -16.75
C SER A 324 5.38 7.15 -15.31
N LEU A 325 5.01 6.15 -14.51
CA LEU A 325 4.52 6.32 -13.15
C LEU A 325 5.38 5.52 -12.16
N THR A 326 5.50 6.04 -10.95
CA THR A 326 6.19 5.41 -9.82
C THR A 326 5.25 5.40 -8.61
N ASP A 327 5.57 4.60 -7.59
CA ASP A 327 4.78 4.52 -6.35
C ASP A 327 3.30 4.15 -6.61
N LEU A 328 3.11 3.12 -7.43
CA LEU A 328 1.82 2.66 -7.88
C LEU A 328 1.10 1.88 -6.77
N LYS A 329 -0.20 2.15 -6.64
CA LYS A 329 -1.16 1.33 -5.91
C LYS A 329 -2.09 0.68 -6.92
N VAL A 330 -2.65 -0.46 -6.56
CA VAL A 330 -3.66 -1.16 -7.36
C VAL A 330 -4.83 -1.57 -6.47
N GLY A 331 -6.02 -1.71 -7.05
CA GLY A 331 -7.15 -2.23 -6.29
C GLY A 331 -8.50 -2.05 -6.95
N LEU A 332 -9.52 -1.88 -6.11
CA LEU A 332 -10.93 -1.95 -6.46
C LEU A 332 -11.65 -0.64 -6.15
N LEU A 333 -12.69 -0.32 -6.93
CA LEU A 333 -13.56 0.83 -6.67
C LEU A 333 -14.98 0.65 -7.19
N ALA A 334 -15.92 1.38 -6.60
CA ALA A 334 -17.26 1.64 -7.14
C ALA A 334 -17.66 3.10 -6.86
N VAL A 335 -17.83 3.91 -7.92
CA VAL A 335 -17.87 5.38 -7.83
C VAL A 335 -18.90 6.01 -8.76
N ALA A 336 -19.01 7.33 -8.66
CA ALA A 336 -19.72 8.25 -9.56
C ALA A 336 -21.24 8.06 -9.64
N GLY A 337 -21.84 7.22 -8.80
CA GLY A 337 -23.29 7.04 -8.73
C GLY A 337 -23.76 5.92 -7.80
N THR A 338 -25.04 5.94 -7.46
CA THR A 338 -25.64 5.06 -6.42
C THR A 338 -26.30 3.78 -6.97
N GLY A 339 -26.20 3.53 -8.29
CA GLY A 339 -26.92 2.46 -8.99
C GLY A 339 -26.15 1.15 -9.19
N LEU A 340 -25.09 0.93 -8.40
CA LEU A 340 -24.23 -0.24 -8.50
C LEU A 340 -23.94 -0.80 -7.10
N THR A 341 -24.26 -2.07 -6.89
CA THR A 341 -23.61 -2.89 -5.86
C THR A 341 -22.58 -3.74 -6.58
N ALA A 342 -21.30 -3.46 -6.35
CA ALA A 342 -20.19 -4.17 -6.95
C ALA A 342 -19.73 -5.27 -6.00
N ASN A 343 -19.97 -6.53 -6.34
CA ASN A 343 -19.42 -7.67 -5.60
C ASN A 343 -18.20 -8.19 -6.36
N PHE A 344 -17.02 -8.04 -5.77
CA PHE A 344 -15.76 -8.54 -6.30
C PHE A 344 -15.46 -9.90 -5.66
N ASP A 345 -15.45 -10.96 -6.45
CA ASP A 345 -15.22 -12.35 -6.00
C ASP A 345 -13.76 -12.51 -5.53
N TYR A 346 -12.83 -12.01 -6.33
CA TYR A 346 -11.40 -12.04 -6.05
C TYR A 346 -10.71 -10.78 -6.54
N PHE A 347 -9.52 -10.52 -6.02
CA PHE A 347 -8.52 -9.64 -6.61
C PHE A 347 -7.25 -10.44 -6.80
N HIS A 348 -6.82 -10.63 -8.05
CA HIS A 348 -5.59 -11.34 -8.38
C HIS A 348 -4.54 -10.38 -8.90
N VAL A 349 -3.30 -10.63 -8.53
CA VAL A 349 -2.11 -9.90 -8.95
C VAL A 349 -1.07 -10.90 -9.42
N THR A 350 -0.71 -10.84 -10.70
CA THR A 350 0.26 -11.77 -11.29
C THR A 350 1.40 -11.00 -11.93
N GLN A 351 2.64 -11.35 -11.58
CA GLN A 351 3.85 -10.88 -12.27
C GLN A 351 4.38 -11.99 -13.19
N PRO A 352 4.93 -11.64 -14.36
CA PRO A 352 5.75 -12.58 -15.11
C PRO A 352 7.03 -12.87 -14.33
N ALA A 353 7.46 -14.13 -14.32
CA ALA A 353 8.78 -14.47 -13.81
C ALA A 353 9.84 -13.85 -14.74
N LEU A 354 10.84 -13.19 -14.15
CA LEU A 354 12.05 -12.76 -14.87
C LEU A 354 12.83 -13.96 -15.42
N PHE A 355 12.72 -15.10 -14.72
CA PHE A 355 13.28 -16.38 -15.10
C PHE A 355 12.55 -17.51 -14.37
N SER A 356 12.39 -18.65 -15.03
CA SER A 356 11.89 -19.88 -14.42
C SER A 356 12.53 -21.10 -15.05
N ASP A 357 12.79 -22.12 -14.23
CA ASP A 357 13.23 -23.44 -14.67
C ASP A 357 12.75 -24.51 -13.69
N ASP A 358 11.89 -25.40 -14.17
CA ASP A 358 11.39 -26.58 -13.45
C ASP A 358 12.12 -27.87 -13.86
N PHE A 359 13.08 -27.77 -14.78
CA PHE A 359 13.86 -28.87 -15.34
C PHE A 359 13.04 -30.01 -15.97
N GLU A 360 11.73 -29.85 -16.15
CA GLU A 360 10.85 -30.91 -16.64
C GLU A 360 11.00 -31.18 -18.13
N ASP A 361 11.68 -30.29 -18.84
CA ASP A 361 12.14 -30.49 -20.21
C ASP A 361 13.37 -31.42 -20.32
N GLY A 362 13.92 -31.85 -19.17
CA GLY A 362 15.01 -32.81 -19.09
C GLY A 362 16.39 -32.24 -19.41
N ASN A 363 16.56 -30.92 -19.45
CA ASN A 363 17.84 -30.29 -19.72
C ASN A 363 18.11 -29.11 -18.77
N SER A 364 19.34 -28.62 -18.76
CA SER A 364 19.77 -27.48 -17.93
C SER A 364 20.10 -26.26 -18.78
N THR A 365 19.38 -26.05 -19.88
CA THR A 365 19.62 -24.92 -20.78
C THR A 365 19.45 -23.60 -20.01
N GLY A 366 20.37 -22.66 -20.20
CA GLY A 366 20.37 -21.39 -19.46
C GLY A 366 21.17 -21.42 -18.16
N TRP A 367 21.61 -22.60 -17.69
CA TRP A 367 22.52 -22.74 -16.55
C TRP A 367 23.97 -22.93 -16.99
N THR A 368 24.88 -22.26 -16.29
CA THR A 368 26.32 -22.36 -16.53
C THR A 368 27.04 -22.90 -15.28
N PRO A 369 27.52 -24.16 -15.32
CA PRO A 369 28.38 -24.69 -14.27
C PRO A 369 29.73 -23.98 -14.23
N VAL A 370 30.16 -23.56 -13.04
CA VAL A 370 31.53 -23.08 -12.79
C VAL A 370 32.43 -24.26 -12.44
N ASN A 371 31.93 -25.13 -11.56
CA ASN A 371 32.62 -26.33 -11.07
C ASN A 371 31.59 -27.33 -10.51
N GLY A 372 32.08 -28.53 -10.19
CA GLY A 372 31.24 -29.67 -9.81
C GLY A 372 30.63 -30.39 -11.01
N THR A 373 29.83 -31.42 -10.71
CA THR A 373 29.14 -32.23 -11.73
C THR A 373 27.65 -32.00 -11.59
N TRP A 374 27.07 -31.28 -12.55
CA TRP A 374 25.65 -30.92 -12.58
C TRP A 374 24.95 -31.64 -13.74
N SER A 375 23.81 -32.26 -13.46
CA SER A 375 23.00 -32.94 -14.46
C SER A 375 21.55 -32.98 -14.04
N VAL A 376 20.63 -32.87 -15.00
CA VAL A 376 19.21 -33.12 -14.74
C VAL A 376 18.97 -34.62 -14.58
N VAL A 377 18.32 -35.00 -13.48
CA VAL A 377 18.00 -36.40 -13.16
C VAL A 377 16.59 -36.50 -12.57
N THR A 378 16.02 -37.69 -12.56
CA THR A 378 14.73 -37.97 -11.90
C THR A 378 14.94 -38.33 -10.41
N ASP A 379 14.28 -37.60 -9.52
CA ASP A 379 14.18 -37.85 -8.07
C ASP A 379 12.74 -37.53 -7.59
N GLY A 380 11.78 -38.30 -8.11
CA GLY A 380 10.35 -37.93 -8.10
C GLY A 380 10.01 -37.13 -9.35
N THR A 381 10.29 -35.82 -9.33
CA THR A 381 10.32 -34.92 -10.50
C THR A 381 11.71 -34.88 -11.13
N LYS A 382 11.89 -34.19 -12.25
CA LYS A 382 13.22 -33.88 -12.77
C LYS A 382 13.81 -32.72 -11.98
N VAL A 383 15.07 -32.86 -11.58
CA VAL A 383 15.77 -31.87 -10.77
C VAL A 383 17.17 -31.64 -11.31
N LEU A 384 17.70 -30.43 -11.19
CA LEU A 384 19.11 -30.18 -11.44
C LEU A 384 19.93 -30.66 -10.23
N LYS A 385 20.67 -31.76 -10.42
CA LYS A 385 21.42 -32.40 -9.35
C LYS A 385 22.91 -32.18 -9.50
N GLN A 386 23.51 -31.74 -8.40
CA GLN A 386 24.93 -31.87 -8.15
C GLN A 386 25.22 -33.23 -7.51
N THR A 387 26.20 -33.97 -8.02
CA THR A 387 26.56 -35.32 -7.49
C THR A 387 27.87 -35.44 -6.71
N SER A 388 28.83 -34.52 -6.83
CA SER A 388 30.10 -34.60 -6.08
C SER A 388 29.90 -34.29 -4.59
N SER A 389 30.39 -35.20 -3.74
CA SER A 389 30.46 -35.03 -2.27
C SER A 389 31.72 -34.31 -1.78
N SER A 390 32.52 -33.75 -2.70
CA SER A 390 33.78 -33.07 -2.37
C SER A 390 33.87 -31.71 -3.06
N ASN A 391 34.52 -30.77 -2.38
CA ASN A 391 34.78 -29.40 -2.80
C ASN A 391 33.51 -28.54 -2.98
N GLU A 392 33.72 -27.31 -3.42
CA GLU A 392 32.68 -26.36 -3.80
C GLU A 392 32.18 -26.67 -5.23
N ALA A 393 30.86 -26.64 -5.41
CA ALA A 393 30.21 -26.73 -6.71
C ALA A 393 29.24 -25.55 -6.86
N ILE A 394 29.34 -24.85 -7.99
CA ILE A 394 28.54 -23.66 -8.31
C ILE A 394 28.01 -23.78 -9.74
N THR A 395 26.76 -23.39 -9.93
CA THR A 395 26.13 -23.12 -11.22
C THR A 395 25.32 -21.84 -11.12
N TYR A 396 25.22 -21.08 -12.22
CA TYR A 396 24.49 -19.80 -12.24
C TYR A 396 23.61 -19.66 -13.49
N ALA A 397 22.61 -18.78 -13.42
CA ALA A 397 21.67 -18.49 -14.50
C ALA A 397 21.14 -17.04 -14.38
N GLY A 398 20.45 -16.56 -15.42
CA GLY A 398 19.76 -15.26 -15.40
C GLY A 398 20.62 -14.06 -15.79
N ASP A 399 20.12 -12.86 -15.50
CA ASP A 399 20.68 -11.57 -15.95
C ASP A 399 21.51 -10.89 -14.84
N ALA A 400 22.63 -10.24 -15.21
CA ALA A 400 23.43 -9.43 -14.29
C ALA A 400 22.81 -8.04 -13.98
N SER A 401 21.82 -7.61 -14.76
CA SER A 401 21.15 -6.32 -14.61
C SER A 401 20.11 -6.29 -13.49
N TRP A 402 19.64 -7.44 -13.01
CA TRP A 402 18.62 -7.52 -11.96
C TRP A 402 19.12 -6.95 -10.64
N THR A 403 18.39 -5.97 -10.10
CA THR A 403 18.72 -5.24 -8.87
C THR A 403 17.86 -5.72 -7.71
N ASN A 404 16.56 -5.40 -7.75
CA ASN A 404 15.55 -5.78 -6.78
C ASN A 404 14.75 -6.95 -7.30
N TYR A 405 14.98 -8.13 -6.72
CA TYR A 405 14.27 -9.33 -7.11
C TYR A 405 14.16 -10.33 -5.96
N ALA A 406 13.27 -11.30 -6.10
CA ALA A 406 13.22 -12.49 -5.26
C ALA A 406 13.66 -13.70 -6.08
N VAL A 407 14.56 -14.52 -5.54
CA VAL A 407 14.86 -15.85 -6.09
C VAL A 407 14.26 -16.91 -5.17
N LYS A 408 13.49 -17.83 -5.76
CA LYS A 408 12.86 -18.95 -5.08
C LYS A 408 13.29 -20.26 -5.76
N ALA A 409 13.52 -21.30 -4.96
CA ALA A 409 13.76 -22.65 -5.47
C ALA A 409 13.46 -23.70 -4.41
N ASP A 410 13.08 -24.89 -4.86
CA ASP A 410 13.04 -26.08 -4.02
C ASP A 410 14.43 -26.70 -3.98
N ILE A 411 14.93 -27.01 -2.78
CA ILE A 411 16.25 -27.61 -2.59
C ILE A 411 16.19 -28.85 -1.73
N LYS A 412 17.16 -29.76 -1.93
CA LYS A 412 17.33 -30.96 -1.11
C LYS A 412 18.81 -31.20 -0.83
N LEU A 413 19.14 -31.34 0.46
CA LEU A 413 20.46 -31.80 0.91
C LEU A 413 20.45 -33.34 0.87
N ASN A 414 21.15 -33.95 -0.08
CA ASN A 414 21.00 -35.39 -0.41
C ASN A 414 21.91 -36.32 0.43
N ASN A 415 22.45 -35.84 1.53
CA ASN A 415 23.20 -36.65 2.49
C ASN A 415 23.07 -36.07 3.90
N ASN A 416 23.72 -36.72 4.85
CA ASN A 416 23.69 -36.34 6.27
C ASN A 416 25.00 -35.67 6.70
N ALA A 417 25.74 -35.07 5.75
CA ALA A 417 27.01 -34.44 6.06
C ALA A 417 26.78 -33.21 6.95
N ILE A 418 27.59 -33.07 7.99
CA ILE A 418 27.48 -31.99 8.98
C ILE A 418 28.43 -30.86 8.62
N ASP A 419 28.01 -29.64 8.92
CA ASP A 419 28.70 -28.39 8.62
C ASP A 419 29.05 -28.18 7.13
N THR A 420 28.42 -28.95 6.25
CA THR A 420 28.45 -28.81 4.79
C THR A 420 27.16 -28.12 4.36
N GLY A 421 27.21 -26.84 3.97
CA GLY A 421 26.00 -26.07 3.67
C GLY A 421 25.79 -25.84 2.16
N SER A 422 24.54 -25.93 1.70
CA SER A 422 24.15 -25.70 0.30
C SER A 422 22.88 -24.86 0.21
N GLY A 423 22.70 -24.17 -0.92
CA GLY A 423 21.51 -23.35 -1.14
C GLY A 423 21.60 -22.50 -2.40
N ILE A 424 20.86 -21.40 -2.39
CA ILE A 424 20.70 -20.50 -3.53
C ILE A 424 21.67 -19.32 -3.43
N LEU A 425 22.10 -18.84 -4.59
CA LEU A 425 22.93 -17.66 -4.77
C LEU A 425 22.09 -16.52 -5.34
N ALA A 426 22.40 -15.29 -4.94
CA ALA A 426 21.78 -14.08 -5.45
C ALA A 426 22.80 -12.95 -5.58
N ARG A 427 22.49 -11.97 -6.43
CA ARG A 427 23.39 -10.94 -6.95
C ARG A 427 24.76 -11.53 -7.28
N TYR A 428 24.74 -12.67 -7.98
CA TYR A 428 25.95 -13.36 -8.42
C TYR A 428 26.62 -12.54 -9.51
N VAL A 429 27.79 -12.00 -9.18
CA VAL A 429 28.65 -11.24 -10.11
C VAL A 429 29.63 -12.21 -10.77
N ASP A 430 30.33 -12.98 -9.95
CA ASP A 430 31.29 -14.01 -10.36
C ASP A 430 31.52 -15.02 -9.21
N ASN A 431 32.41 -16.00 -9.42
CA ASN A 431 32.68 -17.08 -8.46
C ASN A 431 33.16 -16.60 -7.08
N ASN A 432 33.66 -15.38 -6.97
CA ASN A 432 34.23 -14.79 -5.77
C ASN A 432 33.32 -13.73 -5.13
N ASN A 433 32.20 -13.37 -5.76
CA ASN A 433 31.39 -12.20 -5.43
C ASN A 433 29.87 -12.50 -5.56
N PHE A 434 29.20 -12.79 -4.44
CA PHE A 434 27.74 -13.07 -4.39
C PHE A 434 27.17 -13.05 -2.97
N TYR A 435 25.84 -12.97 -2.84
CA TYR A 435 25.11 -13.40 -1.64
C TYR A 435 24.71 -14.87 -1.72
N MET A 436 24.64 -15.54 -0.57
CA MET A 436 24.25 -16.95 -0.47
C MET A 436 23.29 -17.16 0.71
N PHE A 437 22.12 -17.70 0.41
CA PHE A 437 21.16 -18.17 1.41
C PHE A 437 21.13 -19.71 1.40
N ARG A 438 21.48 -20.32 2.54
CA ARG A 438 21.74 -21.76 2.60
C ARG A 438 21.16 -22.44 3.82
N LEU A 439 20.96 -23.74 3.66
CA LEU A 439 20.75 -24.70 4.75
C LEU A 439 22.05 -25.42 5.05
N ASN A 440 22.29 -25.69 6.33
CA ASN A 440 23.48 -26.39 6.81
C ASN A 440 23.07 -27.31 7.97
N LEU A 441 23.53 -28.56 7.94
CA LEU A 441 23.19 -29.54 8.96
C LEU A 441 24.23 -29.51 10.09
N PRO A 442 23.84 -29.73 11.35
CA PRO A 442 22.45 -29.81 11.81
C PRO A 442 21.83 -28.42 11.95
N GLY A 443 20.65 -28.23 11.36
CA GLY A 443 19.70 -27.22 11.81
C GLY A 443 20.12 -25.76 11.71
N LYS A 444 20.93 -25.34 10.75
CA LYS A 444 21.31 -23.92 10.57
C LYS A 444 20.73 -23.37 9.27
N VAL A 445 20.04 -22.24 9.38
CA VAL A 445 19.65 -21.39 8.26
C VAL A 445 20.60 -20.19 8.27
N GLN A 446 21.26 -19.90 7.16
CA GLN A 446 22.34 -18.91 7.14
C GLN A 446 22.28 -18.03 5.90
N LEU A 447 22.61 -16.75 6.10
CA LEU A 447 22.83 -15.78 5.04
C LEU A 447 24.29 -15.31 5.07
N TYR A 448 24.98 -15.48 3.96
CA TYR A 448 26.37 -15.05 3.77
C TYR A 448 26.48 -14.06 2.63
N LYS A 449 27.56 -13.28 2.64
CA LYS A 449 28.17 -12.73 1.43
C LYS A 449 29.53 -13.35 1.18
N ARG A 450 29.93 -13.44 -0.09
CA ARG A 450 31.30 -13.73 -0.52
C ARG A 450 31.82 -12.51 -1.24
N VAL A 451 32.99 -11.98 -0.83
CA VAL A 451 33.64 -10.83 -1.47
C VAL A 451 35.11 -11.17 -1.68
N GLY A 452 35.59 -11.09 -2.92
CA GLY A 452 36.97 -11.43 -3.25
C GLY A 452 37.36 -12.85 -2.81
N GLY A 453 36.41 -13.78 -2.79
CA GLY A 453 36.62 -15.17 -2.37
C GLY A 453 36.37 -15.45 -0.90
N THR A 454 36.27 -14.41 -0.05
CA THR A 454 36.11 -14.52 1.41
C THR A 454 34.64 -14.50 1.81
N PHE A 455 34.21 -15.51 2.58
CA PHE A 455 32.86 -15.57 3.14
C PHE A 455 32.74 -14.75 4.43
N THR A 456 31.66 -13.97 4.53
CA THR A 456 31.24 -13.26 5.74
C THR A 456 29.82 -13.67 6.08
N LEU A 457 29.59 -14.16 7.31
CA LEU A 457 28.25 -14.46 7.80
C LEU A 457 27.53 -13.15 8.11
N LEU A 458 26.37 -12.93 7.49
CA LEU A 458 25.53 -11.76 7.74
C LEU A 458 24.50 -12.03 8.83
N SER A 459 23.88 -13.22 8.79
CA SER A 459 22.88 -13.62 9.80
C SER A 459 22.68 -15.13 9.81
N GLN A 460 22.28 -15.66 10.96
CA GLN A 460 22.01 -17.07 11.18
C GLN A 460 20.87 -17.25 12.19
N VAL A 461 20.04 -18.27 11.95
CA VAL A 461 19.16 -18.84 12.95
C VAL A 461 19.34 -20.36 13.01
N ASN A 462 19.13 -20.93 14.19
CA ASN A 462 19.09 -22.38 14.36
C ASN A 462 17.64 -22.84 14.26
N ASP A 463 17.40 -23.88 13.45
CA ASP A 463 16.10 -24.49 13.20
C ASP A 463 16.27 -26.00 13.10
N SER A 464 15.90 -26.72 14.17
CA SER A 464 16.02 -28.17 14.25
C SER A 464 15.08 -28.93 13.31
N SER A 465 14.15 -28.24 12.63
CA SER A 465 13.30 -28.84 11.59
C SER A 465 14.03 -29.03 10.26
N ILE A 466 15.25 -28.50 10.11
CA ILE A 466 16.08 -28.70 8.92
C ILE A 466 16.79 -30.05 9.01
N LEU A 467 16.38 -30.97 8.14
CA LEU A 467 16.78 -32.36 8.07
C LEU A 467 17.39 -32.69 6.70
N SER A 468 18.30 -33.65 6.67
CA SER A 468 18.78 -34.27 5.45
C SER A 468 17.67 -34.95 4.66
N ASN A 469 17.84 -35.08 3.35
CA ASN A 469 16.93 -35.78 2.42
C ASN A 469 15.48 -35.25 2.44
N THR A 470 15.27 -34.03 2.94
CA THR A 470 13.98 -33.34 2.95
C THR A 470 14.05 -32.18 1.97
N THR A 471 12.98 -31.99 1.19
CA THR A 471 12.85 -30.86 0.27
C THR A 471 12.37 -29.63 1.04
N TYR A 472 13.02 -28.49 0.80
CA TYR A 472 12.64 -27.19 1.35
C TYR A 472 12.53 -26.16 0.23
N THR A 473 11.50 -25.34 0.28
CA THR A 473 11.40 -24.16 -0.57
C THR A 473 12.19 -23.02 0.10
N LEU A 474 13.29 -22.60 -0.52
CA LEU A 474 13.98 -21.37 -0.14
C LEU A 474 13.49 -20.21 -0.99
N LYS A 475 13.35 -19.04 -0.37
CA LYS A 475 13.21 -17.75 -1.07
C LYS A 475 14.17 -16.73 -0.45
N LEU A 476 14.89 -15.99 -1.28
CA LEU A 476 15.69 -14.83 -0.87
C LEU A 476 15.21 -13.60 -1.61
N GLU A 477 14.68 -12.62 -0.88
CA GLU A 477 14.29 -11.30 -1.39
C GLU A 477 15.46 -10.32 -1.22
N LEU A 478 15.75 -9.56 -2.27
CA LEU A 478 16.83 -8.57 -2.32
C LEU A 478 16.25 -7.20 -2.64
N ASN A 479 15.75 -6.47 -1.64
CA ASN A 479 15.18 -5.14 -1.82
C ASN A 479 16.18 -4.06 -1.39
N GLY A 480 16.80 -3.39 -2.35
CA GLY A 480 17.86 -2.41 -2.06
C GLY A 480 18.99 -3.06 -1.29
N SER A 481 19.26 -2.59 -0.06
CA SER A 481 20.22 -3.21 0.87
C SER A 481 19.60 -4.24 1.82
N THR A 482 18.28 -4.43 1.81
CA THR A 482 17.60 -5.36 2.72
C THR A 482 17.48 -6.73 2.07
N LEU A 483 17.94 -7.75 2.79
CA LEU A 483 17.96 -9.14 2.35
C LEU A 483 17.10 -9.97 3.31
N THR A 484 16.03 -10.60 2.80
CA THR A 484 15.13 -11.42 3.64
C THR A 484 15.06 -12.85 3.11
N GLY A 485 15.43 -13.81 3.95
CA GLY A 485 15.46 -15.24 3.64
C GLY A 485 14.29 -15.99 4.28
N TYR A 486 13.60 -16.79 3.48
CA TYR A 486 12.43 -17.57 3.87
C TYR A 486 12.68 -19.06 3.66
N VAL A 487 12.16 -19.88 4.57
CA VAL A 487 12.09 -21.34 4.42
C VAL A 487 10.63 -21.75 4.49
N ASN A 488 10.14 -22.45 3.47
CA ASN A 488 8.74 -22.88 3.35
C ASN A 488 7.75 -21.73 3.59
N GLY A 489 8.00 -20.58 2.95
CA GLY A 489 7.18 -19.37 3.06
C GLY A 489 7.31 -18.59 4.37
N THR A 490 7.99 -19.12 5.39
CA THR A 490 8.20 -18.42 6.67
C THR A 490 9.50 -17.64 6.64
N ALA A 491 9.44 -16.33 6.93
CA ALA A 491 10.65 -15.51 7.08
C ALA A 491 11.50 -16.04 8.24
N LYS A 492 12.77 -16.36 7.97
CA LYS A 492 13.71 -16.88 8.97
C LYS A 492 14.81 -15.88 9.31
N ILE A 493 15.24 -15.08 8.34
CA ILE A 493 16.38 -14.15 8.47
C ILE A 493 16.08 -12.86 7.73
N THR A 494 16.48 -11.73 8.32
CA THR A 494 16.64 -10.45 7.64
C THR A 494 18.04 -9.88 7.94
N ALA A 495 18.69 -9.28 6.96
CA ALA A 495 19.95 -8.56 7.12
C ALA A 495 19.99 -7.30 6.22
N THR A 496 20.84 -6.33 6.57
CA THR A 496 21.08 -5.14 5.76
C THR A 496 22.52 -5.14 5.25
N ASP A 497 22.71 -5.24 3.93
CA ASP A 497 24.02 -5.19 3.27
C ASP A 497 23.90 -4.62 1.84
N ALA A 498 24.75 -3.65 1.51
CA ALA A 498 24.75 -2.95 0.22
C ALA A 498 25.94 -3.32 -0.68
N THR A 499 26.67 -4.41 -0.38
CA THR A 499 27.91 -4.77 -1.10
C THR A 499 27.67 -5.06 -2.57
N PHE A 500 26.60 -5.79 -2.90
CA PHE A 500 26.18 -6.05 -4.27
C PHE A 500 24.82 -5.42 -4.50
N SER A 501 24.66 -4.62 -5.55
CA SER A 501 23.41 -3.95 -5.92
C SER A 501 22.65 -4.63 -7.06
N SER A 502 23.32 -5.47 -7.85
CA SER A 502 22.72 -6.25 -8.94
C SER A 502 23.48 -7.56 -9.18
N GLY A 503 22.86 -8.50 -9.89
CA GLY A 503 23.54 -9.70 -10.37
C GLY A 503 22.61 -10.88 -10.63
N LYS A 504 23.21 -11.97 -11.10
CA LYS A 504 22.53 -13.21 -11.48
C LYS A 504 22.03 -14.02 -10.27
N ILE A 505 21.31 -15.10 -10.55
CA ILE A 505 21.01 -16.15 -9.57
C ILE A 505 21.95 -17.34 -9.74
N GLY A 506 21.95 -18.25 -8.77
CA GLY A 506 22.62 -19.53 -8.92
C GLY A 506 22.34 -20.49 -7.79
N ALA A 507 23.07 -21.60 -7.79
CA ALA A 507 23.05 -22.58 -6.74
C ALA A 507 24.47 -22.97 -6.35
N ARG A 508 24.65 -23.29 -5.07
CA ARG A 508 25.94 -23.73 -4.54
C ARG A 508 25.78 -24.92 -3.61
N SER A 509 26.65 -25.90 -3.78
CA SER A 509 26.90 -26.94 -2.79
C SER A 509 28.35 -26.95 -2.30
N PHE A 510 28.56 -27.48 -1.10
CA PHE A 510 29.90 -27.68 -0.55
C PHE A 510 29.96 -29.02 0.18
N ASN A 511 30.85 -29.91 -0.25
CA ASN A 511 31.07 -31.23 0.36
C ASN A 511 29.80 -32.09 0.56
N GLN A 512 28.78 -31.89 -0.28
CA GLN A 512 27.57 -32.72 -0.27
C GLN A 512 26.84 -32.69 -1.62
N PRO A 513 26.23 -33.83 -2.03
CA PRO A 513 25.28 -33.84 -3.13
C PRO A 513 24.05 -33.00 -2.80
N PHE A 514 23.51 -32.31 -3.80
CA PHE A 514 22.49 -31.28 -3.65
C PHE A 514 21.60 -31.27 -4.88
N SER A 515 20.29 -31.13 -4.69
CA SER A 515 19.34 -30.93 -5.78
C SER A 515 18.70 -29.55 -5.66
N ILE A 516 18.44 -28.93 -6.81
CA ILE A 516 17.62 -27.74 -6.95
C ILE A 516 16.54 -27.99 -8.01
N ASP A 517 15.34 -27.48 -7.76
CA ASP A 517 14.16 -27.63 -8.61
C ASP A 517 13.26 -26.39 -8.49
N ASN A 518 12.27 -26.24 -9.39
CA ASN A 518 11.26 -25.19 -9.38
C ASN A 518 11.84 -23.78 -9.15
N VAL A 519 12.89 -23.45 -9.89
CA VAL A 519 13.59 -22.17 -9.76
C VAL A 519 12.74 -21.09 -10.39
N SER A 520 12.49 -19.99 -9.67
CA SER A 520 11.83 -18.81 -10.21
C SER A 520 12.42 -17.51 -9.68
N VAL A 521 12.36 -16.48 -10.52
CA VAL A 521 12.81 -15.13 -10.20
C VAL A 521 11.69 -14.15 -10.51
N THR A 522 11.35 -13.27 -9.58
CA THR A 522 10.36 -12.20 -9.76
C THR A 522 10.97 -10.85 -9.39
N GLU A 523 10.57 -9.79 -10.08
CA GLU A 523 10.94 -8.42 -9.74
C GLU A 523 10.20 -7.97 -8.47
N ILE A 524 10.86 -7.22 -7.59
CA ILE A 524 10.23 -6.65 -6.38
C ILE A 524 10.57 -5.16 -6.26
N GLN A 525 9.77 -4.40 -5.51
CA GLN A 525 9.90 -2.94 -5.39
C GLN A 525 11.27 -2.49 -4.90
#